data_AF-A0A7S1T179-F1
#
_entry.id   AF-A0A7S1T179-F1
#
_cell.length_a   1.000
_cell.length_b   1.000
_cell.length_c   1.000
_cell.angle_alpha   90.00
_cell.angle_beta   90.00
_cell.angle_gamma   90.00
#
_symmetry.space_group_name_H-M   'P 1'
#
loop_
_entity.id
_entity.type
_entity.pdbx_description
1 polymer ?
#
loop_
_entity_poly.entity_id
_entity_poly.type
_entity_poly.pdbx_seq_one_letter_code
_entity_poly.pdbx_strand_id
1 'polypeptide(L)'
;GPPQRPNEFLTFQDLATETRHPIRLYSRYVNKVHMMFRFSAEEAKDLIQRYLTEHPDPNNENIVGYNNKKCWPRDARMRLMKHDVNLGRAVFWDMKNRLPRSMTTLEWDNALVSVYSKDNPNLLFNMCGFEVRILPKARMATEGFANKDGVWSLQNETTKERTAQAFLRVDDEALKAFENRVRQILMSSGSTTFTKIVNKWNTALIGLMTYFREATVHTQELLDLLVKCENKIQTRIKIGLNSKMPSRFPPVIFYSPKEIGGLGMLSMGHILIPQSDLRYSQQTDLGVTHFRAGMSHEEEQLIPNLYRYIQPWESEFVDSQRVWAEYALKRQEAQAQNRRLTLEDLEDSWDRGIPRINTLFQKDRHTLAYDKGWRVRTEFKMFQVLRQNPFWWTHQRHDGKLWNLNNYRTDVIQALGGVEGILEHTLFKGTYFPTWEGLFWEKASGFEESMKYKKLTNAQRSGLNQIPNRRFTLWWSPTINRANVYVGFQVQLDLTGIFMHGKIPTLKISLIQIFRAHLWQKVHESLV
;
A
#
# COMPACT_ATOMS: atom_id res chain seq x y z
N GLY A 1 24.62 -20.79 17.20
CA GLY A 1 25.40 -20.23 18.32
C GLY A 1 25.30 -21.15 19.51
N PRO A 2 26.17 -20.97 20.52
CA PRO A 2 26.10 -21.73 21.77
C PRO A 2 24.79 -21.44 22.52
N PRO A 3 24.18 -22.43 23.22
CA PRO A 3 22.93 -22.22 23.97
C PRO A 3 23.00 -21.10 25.02
N GLN A 4 24.17 -20.90 25.62
CA GLN A 4 24.41 -19.88 26.65
C GLN A 4 24.41 -18.46 26.06
N ARG A 5 24.78 -18.32 24.79
CA ARG A 5 24.84 -17.04 24.08
C ARG A 5 24.36 -17.24 22.64
N PRO A 6 23.03 -17.30 22.42
CA PRO A 6 22.49 -17.46 21.09
C PRO A 6 22.86 -16.24 20.23
N ASN A 7 23.06 -16.48 18.93
CA ASN A 7 23.34 -15.42 17.98
C ASN A 7 22.03 -14.73 17.58
N GLU A 8 22.13 -13.47 17.18
CA GLU A 8 21.04 -12.75 16.54
C GLU A 8 20.86 -13.20 15.08
N PHE A 9 19.79 -12.74 14.44
CA PHE A 9 19.47 -13.10 13.06
C PHE A 9 20.62 -12.73 12.10
N LEU A 10 21.05 -13.71 11.29
CA LEU A 10 22.14 -13.58 10.29
C LEU A 10 23.51 -13.15 10.86
N THR A 11 23.80 -13.46 12.13
CA THR A 11 25.12 -13.21 12.73
C THR A 11 25.84 -14.51 13.10
N PHE A 12 27.16 -14.51 12.93
CA PHE A 12 28.06 -15.60 13.32
C PHE A 12 28.93 -15.17 14.51
N GLN A 13 29.55 -16.14 15.19
CA GLN A 13 30.48 -15.84 16.28
C GLN A 13 31.80 -15.27 15.73
N ASP A 14 32.26 -15.82 14.61
CA ASP A 14 33.50 -15.47 13.94
C ASP A 14 33.45 -15.76 12.43
N LEU A 15 34.42 -15.21 11.70
CA LEU A 15 34.56 -15.38 10.26
C LEU A 15 34.92 -16.83 9.86
N ALA A 16 35.62 -17.55 10.73
CA ALA A 16 35.98 -18.94 10.45
C ALA A 16 34.75 -19.85 10.46
N THR A 17 33.81 -19.65 11.39
CA THR A 17 32.53 -20.39 11.40
C THR A 17 31.68 -20.03 10.19
N GLU A 18 31.64 -18.75 9.80
CA GLU A 18 30.93 -18.33 8.60
C GLU A 18 31.49 -19.01 7.34
N THR A 19 32.82 -19.12 7.22
CA THR A 19 33.48 -19.64 6.02
C THR A 19 33.58 -21.15 5.90
N ARG A 20 33.33 -21.87 7.00
CA ARG A 20 33.48 -23.33 7.08
C ARG A 20 32.51 -24.12 6.19
N HIS A 21 31.34 -23.58 5.82
CA HIS A 21 30.32 -24.31 5.07
C HIS A 21 29.74 -23.48 3.92
N PRO A 22 29.29 -24.09 2.80
CA PRO A 22 28.73 -23.32 1.68
C PRO A 22 27.44 -22.57 2.01
N ILE A 23 26.57 -23.11 2.87
CA ILE A 23 25.36 -22.40 3.36
C ILE A 23 25.79 -21.28 4.30
N ARG A 24 25.48 -20.03 3.93
CA ARG A 24 25.82 -18.81 4.70
C ARG A 24 24.64 -18.21 5.42
N LEU A 25 23.52 -18.05 4.71
CA LEU A 25 22.32 -17.46 5.30
C LEU A 25 21.17 -18.43 5.14
N TYR A 26 20.34 -18.52 6.18
CA TYR A 26 19.13 -19.31 6.18
C TYR A 26 18.01 -18.50 6.86
N SER A 27 16.85 -18.46 6.22
CA SER A 27 15.63 -17.92 6.80
C SER A 27 14.45 -18.79 6.40
N ARG A 28 13.50 -18.96 7.32
CA ARG A 28 12.23 -19.65 7.05
C ARG A 28 11.08 -18.77 7.49
N TYR A 29 10.27 -18.34 6.53
CA TYR A 29 9.06 -17.58 6.76
C TYR A 29 7.85 -18.50 6.59
N VAL A 30 7.33 -19.02 7.70
CA VAL A 30 6.24 -20.02 7.72
C VAL A 30 6.59 -21.25 6.86
N ASN A 31 6.14 -21.27 5.60
CA ASN A 31 6.35 -22.32 4.61
C ASN A 31 7.36 -21.95 3.50
N LYS A 32 7.83 -20.70 3.43
CA LYS A 32 8.84 -20.24 2.47
C LYS A 32 10.23 -20.37 3.06
N VAL A 33 11.16 -20.92 2.29
CA VAL A 33 12.56 -21.13 2.68
C VAL A 33 13.46 -20.25 1.81
N HIS A 34 14.37 -19.53 2.45
CA HIS A 34 15.37 -18.69 1.80
C HIS A 34 16.76 -19.15 2.23
N MET A 35 17.62 -19.45 1.26
CA MET A 35 18.98 -19.95 1.51
C MET A 35 19.96 -19.18 0.63
N MET A 36 21.08 -18.75 1.21
CA MET A 36 22.19 -18.17 0.48
C MET A 36 23.40 -19.08 0.58
N PHE A 37 23.96 -19.42 -0.58
CA PHE A 37 25.13 -20.27 -0.70
C PHE A 37 26.33 -19.47 -1.21
N ARG A 38 27.52 -19.79 -0.71
CA ARG A 38 28.80 -19.31 -1.19
C ARG A 38 29.71 -20.51 -1.45
N PHE A 39 29.83 -20.86 -2.72
CA PHE A 39 30.70 -21.95 -3.18
C PHE A 39 32.07 -21.43 -3.61
N SER A 40 33.10 -22.24 -3.39
CA SER A 40 34.36 -22.15 -4.13
C SER A 40 34.20 -22.71 -5.55
N ALA A 41 35.18 -22.47 -6.43
CA ALA A 41 35.16 -23.02 -7.78
C ALA A 41 35.19 -24.56 -7.79
N GLU A 42 35.92 -25.16 -6.85
CA GLU A 42 36.04 -26.62 -6.73
C GLU A 42 34.73 -27.24 -6.21
N GLU A 43 34.13 -26.66 -5.16
CA GLU A 43 32.86 -27.13 -4.61
C GLU A 43 31.72 -27.03 -5.63
N ALA A 44 31.65 -25.91 -6.37
CA ALA A 44 30.64 -25.74 -7.41
C ALA A 44 30.81 -26.77 -8.53
N LYS A 45 32.05 -27.04 -8.96
CA LYS A 45 32.35 -28.03 -9.99
C LYS A 45 31.99 -29.45 -9.54
N ASP A 46 32.37 -29.83 -8.32
CA ASP A 46 32.02 -31.12 -7.73
C ASP A 46 30.50 -31.33 -7.65
N LEU A 47 29.78 -30.33 -7.14
CA LEU A 47 28.32 -30.41 -7.00
C LEU A 47 27.62 -30.54 -8.36
N ILE A 48 28.06 -29.78 -9.36
CA ILE A 48 27.55 -29.89 -10.73
C ILE A 48 27.85 -31.27 -11.32
N GLN A 49 29.06 -31.80 -11.09
CA GLN A 49 29.45 -33.11 -11.61
C GLN A 49 28.59 -34.23 -11.00
N ARG A 50 28.33 -34.20 -9.69
CA ARG A 50 27.42 -35.14 -9.03
C ARG A 50 26.00 -35.05 -9.59
N TYR A 51 25.47 -33.84 -9.76
CA TYR A 51 24.16 -33.63 -10.36
C TYR A 51 24.06 -34.20 -11.78
N LEU A 52 25.02 -33.89 -12.66
CA LEU A 52 25.03 -34.36 -14.04
C LEU A 52 25.32 -35.86 -14.18
N THR A 53 25.92 -36.48 -13.16
CA THR A 53 26.09 -37.94 -13.11
C THR A 53 24.76 -38.65 -12.92
N GLU A 54 23.87 -38.11 -12.07
CA GLU A 54 22.53 -38.66 -11.87
C GLU A 54 21.52 -38.21 -12.94
N HIS A 55 21.67 -36.98 -13.43
CA HIS A 55 20.76 -36.36 -14.40
C HIS A 55 21.57 -35.88 -15.62
N PRO A 56 21.97 -36.78 -16.52
CA PRO A 56 22.76 -36.42 -17.69
C PRO A 56 21.96 -35.52 -18.64
N ASP A 57 22.58 -34.43 -19.09
CA ASP A 57 22.00 -33.48 -20.05
C ASP A 57 22.90 -33.37 -21.30
N PRO A 58 22.80 -34.32 -22.25
CA PRO A 58 23.61 -34.31 -23.47
C PRO A 58 23.18 -33.20 -24.45
N ASN A 59 21.93 -32.75 -24.40
CA ASN A 59 21.34 -31.82 -25.35
C ASN A 59 21.39 -30.35 -24.89
N ASN A 60 21.90 -30.06 -23.69
CA ASN A 60 21.88 -28.74 -23.04
C ASN A 60 20.46 -28.21 -22.79
N GLU A 61 19.53 -29.10 -22.50
CA GLU A 61 18.11 -28.79 -22.25
C GLU A 61 17.89 -28.20 -20.84
N ASN A 62 18.88 -28.24 -19.94
CA ASN A 62 18.75 -27.66 -18.61
C ASN A 62 18.41 -26.16 -18.60
N ILE A 63 18.74 -25.44 -19.67
CA ILE A 63 18.40 -24.03 -19.86
C ILE A 63 16.88 -23.86 -20.06
N VAL A 64 16.24 -24.84 -20.71
CA VAL A 64 14.79 -24.86 -20.93
C VAL A 64 14.09 -25.13 -19.59
N GLY A 65 13.05 -24.36 -19.29
CA GLY A 65 12.31 -24.48 -18.02
C GLY A 65 13.06 -23.95 -16.80
N TYR A 66 14.12 -23.15 -16.97
CA TYR A 66 14.73 -22.43 -15.85
C TYR A 66 13.90 -21.17 -15.52
N ASN A 67 13.32 -21.14 -14.32
CA ASN A 67 12.50 -20.01 -13.87
C ASN A 67 13.34 -18.74 -13.72
N ASN A 68 12.89 -17.65 -14.35
CA ASN A 68 13.57 -16.36 -14.29
C ASN A 68 12.56 -15.23 -14.10
N LYS A 69 12.99 -14.14 -13.46
CA LYS A 69 12.13 -13.04 -13.04
C LYS A 69 11.86 -12.06 -14.20
N LYS A 70 10.68 -12.17 -14.81
CA LYS A 70 10.28 -11.39 -16.00
C LYS A 70 9.89 -9.93 -15.68
N CYS A 71 9.72 -9.59 -14.42
CA CYS A 71 9.52 -8.23 -13.93
C CYS A 71 10.71 -7.30 -14.19
N TRP A 72 11.95 -7.81 -14.18
CA TRP A 72 13.15 -7.02 -14.43
C TRP A 72 13.41 -6.86 -15.94
N PRO A 73 14.09 -5.79 -16.40
CA PRO A 73 14.59 -5.71 -17.78
C PRO A 73 15.56 -6.85 -18.12
N ARG A 74 15.71 -7.22 -19.40
CA ARG A 74 16.55 -8.37 -19.81
C ARG A 74 17.98 -8.29 -19.28
N ASP A 75 18.59 -7.10 -19.26
CA ASP A 75 19.96 -6.91 -18.78
C ASP A 75 20.11 -6.99 -17.25
N ALA A 76 18.99 -6.83 -16.52
CA ALA A 76 18.94 -6.93 -15.08
C ALA A 76 18.57 -8.34 -14.57
N ARG A 77 18.11 -9.23 -15.45
CA ARG A 77 17.79 -10.63 -15.14
C ARG A 77 19.04 -11.48 -14.99
N MET A 78 18.87 -12.67 -14.41
CA MET A 78 19.90 -13.70 -14.46
C MET A 78 20.08 -14.16 -15.92
N ARG A 79 21.31 -14.09 -16.42
CA ARG A 79 21.76 -14.64 -17.70
C ARG A 79 21.87 -16.16 -17.56
N LEU A 80 21.37 -16.88 -18.57
CA LEU A 80 21.30 -18.33 -18.55
C LEU A 80 22.57 -18.94 -19.17
N MET A 81 23.66 -18.91 -18.41
CA MET A 81 24.91 -19.59 -18.77
C MET A 81 24.86 -21.05 -18.34
N LYS A 82 25.41 -21.97 -19.15
CA LYS A 82 25.39 -23.42 -18.87
C LYS A 82 25.90 -23.75 -17.46
N HIS A 83 27.02 -23.15 -17.04
CA HIS A 83 27.59 -23.35 -15.70
C HIS A 83 26.62 -22.92 -14.59
N ASP A 84 26.09 -21.70 -14.68
CA ASP A 84 25.22 -21.12 -13.64
C ASP A 84 23.86 -21.83 -13.55
N VAL A 85 23.28 -22.21 -14.70
CA VAL A 85 22.04 -23.00 -14.77
C VAL A 85 22.23 -24.37 -14.13
N ASN A 86 23.32 -25.07 -14.47
CA ASN A 86 23.64 -26.36 -13.88
C ASN A 86 23.91 -26.24 -12.38
N LEU A 87 24.60 -25.18 -11.93
CA LEU A 87 24.81 -24.94 -10.50
C LEU A 87 23.48 -24.73 -9.78
N GLY A 88 22.59 -23.90 -10.34
CA GLY A 88 21.29 -23.63 -9.74
C GLY A 88 20.42 -24.89 -9.61
N ARG A 89 20.40 -25.73 -10.65
CA ARG A 89 19.71 -27.04 -10.62
C ARG A 89 20.35 -28.02 -9.65
N ALA A 90 21.68 -28.08 -9.61
CA ALA A 90 22.42 -28.97 -8.72
C ALA A 90 22.20 -28.63 -7.23
N VAL A 91 22.21 -27.33 -6.89
CA VAL A 91 21.89 -26.86 -5.53
C VAL A 91 20.45 -27.22 -5.16
N PHE A 92 19.51 -27.01 -6.07
CA PHE A 92 18.11 -27.37 -5.81
C PHE A 92 17.93 -28.89 -5.64
N TRP A 93 18.57 -29.69 -6.48
CA TRP A 93 18.56 -31.16 -6.40
C TRP A 93 19.13 -31.64 -5.06
N ASP A 94 20.28 -31.10 -4.63
CA ASP A 94 20.89 -31.45 -3.34
C ASP A 94 19.98 -31.09 -2.17
N MET A 95 19.36 -29.91 -2.19
CA MET A 95 18.39 -29.52 -1.14
C MET A 95 17.12 -30.37 -1.16
N LYS A 96 16.63 -30.73 -2.35
CA LYS A 96 15.43 -31.57 -2.51
C LYS A 96 15.67 -32.98 -1.96
N ASN A 97 16.85 -33.55 -2.16
CA ASN A 97 17.18 -34.89 -1.69
C ASN A 97 17.38 -34.99 -0.18
N ARG A 98 17.66 -33.89 0.49
CA ARG A 98 17.73 -33.83 1.96
C ARG A 98 16.36 -33.96 2.63
N LEU A 99 15.26 -33.87 1.87
CA LEU A 99 13.90 -33.93 2.39
C LEU A 99 13.23 -35.26 2.00
N PRO A 100 12.86 -36.10 2.99
CA PRO A 100 12.04 -37.27 2.72
C PRO A 100 10.68 -36.85 2.15
N ARG A 101 10.33 -37.41 0.98
CA ARG A 101 9.07 -37.08 0.27
C ARG A 101 7.81 -37.37 1.09
N SER A 102 7.90 -38.24 2.10
CA SER A 102 6.79 -38.54 3.02
C SER A 102 6.44 -37.36 3.95
N MET A 103 7.38 -36.45 4.21
CA MET A 103 7.14 -35.27 5.05
C MET A 103 6.76 -34.05 4.21
N THR A 104 7.59 -33.73 3.21
CA THR A 104 7.41 -32.57 2.34
C THR A 104 8.29 -32.70 1.11
N THR A 105 8.11 -31.81 0.13
CA THR A 105 8.93 -31.77 -1.08
C THR A 105 9.17 -30.32 -1.50
N LEU A 106 10.25 -30.12 -2.25
CA LEU A 106 10.51 -28.88 -2.98
C LEU A 106 10.24 -29.13 -4.47
N GLU A 107 9.37 -28.32 -5.05
CA GLU A 107 9.02 -28.36 -6.47
C GLU A 107 9.73 -27.23 -7.22
N TRP A 108 10.32 -27.56 -8.37
CA TRP A 108 11.10 -26.60 -9.16
C TRP A 108 10.22 -25.46 -9.70
N ASP A 109 8.98 -25.79 -10.11
CA ASP A 109 8.03 -24.83 -10.69
C ASP A 109 7.69 -23.68 -9.72
N ASN A 110 7.74 -23.96 -8.41
CA ASN A 110 7.47 -23.00 -7.34
C ASN A 110 8.77 -22.39 -6.75
N ALA A 111 9.94 -22.76 -7.27
CA ALA A 111 11.24 -22.32 -6.79
C ALA A 111 11.88 -21.29 -7.73
N LEU A 112 12.70 -20.43 -7.14
CA LEU A 112 13.58 -19.51 -7.85
C LEU A 112 15.00 -19.71 -7.32
N VAL A 113 15.94 -19.98 -8.22
CA VAL A 113 17.37 -20.01 -7.89
C VAL A 113 18.07 -18.95 -8.73
N SER A 114 18.71 -17.99 -8.06
CA SER A 114 19.54 -16.96 -8.71
C SER A 114 21.00 -17.22 -8.40
N VAL A 115 21.84 -17.24 -9.43
CA VAL A 115 23.29 -17.41 -9.29
C VAL A 115 23.99 -16.09 -9.62
N TYR A 116 24.75 -15.58 -8.65
CA TYR A 116 25.69 -14.47 -8.86
C TYR A 116 27.06 -15.04 -9.20
N SER A 117 27.61 -14.69 -10.37
CA SER A 117 28.82 -15.29 -10.93
C SER A 117 29.69 -14.27 -11.66
N LYS A 118 30.76 -14.71 -12.32
CA LYS A 118 31.54 -13.86 -13.23
C LYS A 118 30.73 -13.33 -14.41
N ASP A 119 29.73 -14.09 -14.86
CA ASP A 119 28.88 -13.74 -16.00
C ASP A 119 27.60 -13.01 -15.55
N ASN A 120 27.14 -13.30 -14.33
CA ASN A 120 25.93 -12.74 -13.71
C ASN A 120 26.25 -11.68 -12.64
N PRO A 121 26.06 -10.37 -12.91
CA PRO A 121 26.40 -9.30 -11.96
C PRO A 121 25.32 -9.03 -10.91
N ASN A 122 24.09 -9.52 -11.11
CA ASN A 122 22.97 -9.27 -10.21
C ASN A 122 22.66 -10.52 -9.37
N LEU A 123 22.27 -10.32 -8.11
CA LEU A 123 21.66 -11.35 -7.27
C LEU A 123 20.17 -11.03 -7.11
N LEU A 124 19.31 -11.94 -7.53
CA LEU A 124 17.85 -11.77 -7.53
C LEU A 124 17.21 -12.67 -6.47
N PHE A 125 16.26 -12.14 -5.72
CA PHE A 125 15.43 -12.93 -4.82
C PHE A 125 14.08 -12.26 -4.60
N ASN A 126 13.11 -13.00 -4.06
CA ASN A 126 11.88 -12.43 -3.54
C ASN A 126 11.66 -12.84 -2.09
N MET A 127 11.26 -11.89 -1.26
CA MET A 127 10.99 -12.10 0.16
C MET A 127 9.80 -11.24 0.57
N CYS A 128 8.83 -11.83 1.27
CA CYS A 128 7.67 -11.13 1.82
C CYS A 128 6.91 -10.26 0.79
N GLY A 129 6.84 -10.68 -0.48
CA GLY A 129 6.16 -9.93 -1.55
C GLY A 129 6.98 -8.78 -2.16
N PHE A 130 8.22 -8.58 -1.71
CA PHE A 130 9.19 -7.73 -2.38
C PHE A 130 10.04 -8.57 -3.33
N GLU A 131 10.28 -8.04 -4.52
CA GLU A 131 11.30 -8.52 -5.44
C GLU A 131 12.52 -7.63 -5.34
N VAL A 132 13.66 -8.24 -5.07
CA VAL A 132 14.89 -7.53 -4.75
C VAL A 132 15.98 -7.93 -5.73
N ARG A 133 16.68 -6.93 -6.25
CA ARG A 133 17.88 -7.11 -7.04
C ARG A 133 19.04 -6.41 -6.37
N ILE A 134 20.04 -7.16 -5.94
CA ILE A 134 21.29 -6.60 -5.40
C ILE A 134 22.32 -6.51 -6.51
N LEU A 135 22.91 -5.33 -6.67
CA LEU A 135 24.01 -5.04 -7.58
C LEU A 135 25.20 -4.45 -6.80
N PRO A 136 26.32 -5.18 -6.70
CA PRO A 136 27.54 -4.66 -6.08
C PRO A 136 28.16 -3.52 -6.89
N LYS A 137 28.70 -2.50 -6.20
CA LYS A 137 29.38 -1.35 -6.83
C LYS A 137 30.53 -1.79 -7.73
N ALA A 138 31.27 -2.82 -7.32
CA ALA A 138 32.41 -3.37 -8.06
C ALA A 138 32.06 -3.96 -9.44
N ARG A 139 30.76 -4.18 -9.74
CA ARG A 139 30.27 -4.75 -11.00
C ARG A 139 29.38 -3.78 -11.77
N MET A 140 29.28 -2.53 -11.35
CA MET A 140 28.52 -1.50 -12.06
C MET A 140 29.28 -1.06 -13.31
N ALA A 141 28.58 -0.96 -14.44
CA ALA A 141 29.18 -0.55 -15.72
C ALA A 141 29.48 0.96 -15.79
N THR A 142 28.86 1.76 -14.91
CA THR A 142 29.01 3.21 -14.83
C THR A 142 29.63 3.59 -13.49
N GLU A 143 30.58 4.53 -13.49
CA GLU A 143 31.18 5.09 -12.27
C GLU A 143 30.19 6.02 -11.56
N GLY A 144 29.16 5.46 -10.95
CA GLY A 144 28.17 6.24 -10.21
C GLY A 144 27.05 5.40 -9.65
N PHE A 145 26.62 5.71 -8.43
CA PHE A 145 25.40 5.13 -7.86
C PHE A 145 24.17 5.66 -8.59
N ALA A 146 23.20 4.80 -8.87
CA ALA A 146 21.89 5.27 -9.29
C ALA A 146 21.21 5.94 -8.09
N ASN A 147 21.21 7.28 -8.02
CA ASN A 147 20.47 8.04 -7.02
C ASN A 147 19.00 8.14 -7.47
N LYS A 148 18.28 7.02 -7.46
CA LYS A 148 16.82 6.96 -7.69
C LYS A 148 16.11 6.72 -6.36
N ASP A 149 15.00 7.43 -6.12
CA ASP A 149 14.11 7.18 -4.98
C ASP A 149 13.69 5.71 -4.96
N GLY A 150 13.88 5.01 -3.84
CA GLY A 150 13.50 3.60 -3.65
C GLY A 150 14.55 2.55 -4.01
N VAL A 151 15.81 2.98 -4.16
CA VAL A 151 16.98 2.08 -4.21
C VAL A 151 17.71 2.17 -2.88
N TRP A 152 17.86 1.06 -2.18
CA TRP A 152 18.61 1.03 -0.92
C TRP A 152 20.11 1.05 -1.19
N SER A 153 20.81 1.90 -0.44
CA SER A 153 22.27 1.92 -0.42
C SER A 153 22.77 1.02 0.71
N LEU A 154 23.23 -0.18 0.36
CA LEU A 154 23.72 -1.15 1.34
C LEU A 154 25.13 -0.75 1.79
N GLN A 155 25.26 -0.52 3.10
CA GLN A 155 26.50 -0.13 3.76
C GLN A 155 27.19 -1.36 4.36
N ASN A 156 28.51 -1.46 4.18
CA ASN A 156 29.31 -2.44 4.90
C ASN A 156 29.48 -2.01 6.35
N GLU A 157 29.21 -2.90 7.30
CA GLU A 157 29.25 -2.59 8.72
C GLU A 157 30.67 -2.23 9.21
N THR A 158 31.72 -2.85 8.67
CA THR A 158 33.09 -2.62 9.11
C THR A 158 33.70 -1.37 8.48
N THR A 159 33.59 -1.22 7.16
CA THR A 159 34.23 -0.09 6.45
C THR A 159 33.34 1.15 6.41
N LYS A 160 32.05 1.01 6.72
CA LYS A 160 31.03 2.06 6.58
C LYS A 160 30.89 2.60 5.16
N GLU A 161 31.46 1.92 4.16
CA GLU A 161 31.31 2.27 2.76
C GLU A 161 30.03 1.68 2.17
N ARG A 162 29.43 2.39 1.21
CA ARG A 162 28.33 1.86 0.40
C ARG A 162 28.90 0.88 -0.63
N THR A 163 28.62 -0.41 -0.49
CA THR A 163 29.24 -1.47 -1.31
C THR A 163 28.30 -2.05 -2.35
N ALA A 164 26.98 -1.93 -2.16
CA ALA A 164 25.98 -2.44 -3.09
C ALA A 164 24.70 -1.59 -3.08
N GLN A 165 23.92 -1.71 -4.15
CA GLN A 165 22.58 -1.16 -4.24
C GLN A 165 21.54 -2.28 -4.31
N ALA A 166 20.44 -2.13 -3.58
CA ALA A 166 19.28 -3.02 -3.71
C ALA A 166 18.12 -2.28 -4.36
N PHE A 167 17.70 -2.77 -5.53
CA PHE A 167 16.53 -2.28 -6.24
C PHE A 167 15.32 -3.09 -5.80
N LEU A 168 14.22 -2.40 -5.48
CA LEU A 168 13.00 -2.99 -4.95
C LEU A 168 11.86 -2.87 -5.94
N ARG A 169 11.11 -3.95 -6.12
CA ARG A 169 9.82 -3.98 -6.83
C ARG A 169 8.80 -4.77 -6.03
N VAL A 170 7.52 -4.59 -6.34
CA VAL A 170 6.42 -5.37 -5.75
C VAL A 170 6.20 -6.63 -6.57
N ASP A 171 6.08 -7.78 -5.92
CA ASP A 171 5.89 -9.08 -6.55
C ASP A 171 4.51 -9.19 -7.24
N ASP A 172 4.45 -9.86 -8.39
CA ASP A 172 3.25 -10.03 -9.22
C ASP A 172 2.08 -10.66 -8.45
N GLU A 173 2.37 -11.56 -7.50
CA GLU A 173 1.37 -12.17 -6.61
C GLU A 173 0.69 -11.10 -5.74
N ALA A 174 1.46 -10.16 -5.19
CA ALA A 174 0.95 -9.08 -4.37
C ALA A 174 0.13 -8.07 -5.20
N LEU A 175 0.53 -7.78 -6.45
CA LEU A 175 -0.26 -6.96 -7.38
C LEU A 175 -1.64 -7.59 -7.61
N LYS A 176 -1.68 -8.89 -7.94
CA LYS A 176 -2.94 -9.63 -8.16
C LYS A 176 -3.79 -9.69 -6.89
N ALA A 177 -3.18 -9.89 -5.73
CA ALA A 177 -3.88 -9.89 -4.45
C ALA A 177 -4.57 -8.52 -4.19
N PHE A 178 -3.88 -7.41 -4.48
CA PHE A 178 -4.48 -6.07 -4.38
C PHE A 178 -5.62 -5.87 -5.37
N GLU A 179 -5.44 -6.26 -6.64
CA GLU A 179 -6.52 -6.17 -7.65
C GLU A 179 -7.76 -6.97 -7.20
N ASN A 180 -7.57 -8.21 -6.75
CA ASN A 180 -8.64 -9.07 -6.27
C ASN A 180 -9.32 -8.47 -5.03
N ARG A 181 -8.56 -7.82 -4.15
CA ARG A 181 -9.12 -7.11 -3.00
C ARG A 181 -10.03 -5.96 -3.44
N VAL A 182 -9.62 -5.15 -4.40
CA VAL A 182 -10.44 -4.07 -4.96
C VAL A 182 -11.67 -4.63 -5.66
N ARG A 183 -11.52 -5.71 -6.43
CA ARG A 183 -12.64 -6.42 -7.07
C ARG A 183 -13.67 -6.89 -6.03
N GLN A 184 -13.22 -7.47 -4.92
CA GLN A 184 -14.08 -7.88 -3.80
C GLN A 184 -14.81 -6.68 -3.17
N ILE A 185 -14.14 -5.53 -3.04
CA ILE A 185 -14.79 -4.29 -2.57
C ILE A 185 -15.94 -3.94 -3.52
N LEU A 186 -15.70 -3.91 -4.84
CA LEU A 186 -16.72 -3.57 -5.84
C LEU A 186 -17.89 -4.56 -5.85
N MET A 187 -17.63 -5.87 -5.79
CA MET A 187 -18.67 -6.91 -5.78
C MET A 187 -19.51 -6.87 -4.50
N SER A 188 -18.89 -6.58 -3.34
CA SER A 188 -19.61 -6.48 -2.05
C SER A 188 -20.35 -5.14 -1.85
N SER A 189 -20.36 -4.25 -2.85
CA SER A 189 -20.90 -2.89 -2.75
C SER A 189 -22.29 -2.71 -3.39
N GLY A 190 -23.11 -3.76 -3.43
CA GLY A 190 -24.43 -3.78 -4.08
C GLY A 190 -25.32 -2.57 -3.73
N SER A 191 -25.68 -2.41 -2.46
CA SER A 191 -26.47 -1.29 -1.93
C SER A 191 -25.83 -0.64 -0.70
N THR A 192 -24.50 -0.62 -0.64
CA THR A 192 -23.77 -0.02 0.48
C THR A 192 -23.65 1.50 0.35
N THR A 193 -23.36 2.18 1.46
CA THR A 193 -23.10 3.63 1.45
C THR A 193 -21.80 3.97 0.71
N PHE A 194 -21.74 5.12 0.03
CA PHE A 194 -20.52 5.58 -0.66
C PHE A 194 -19.32 5.69 0.28
N THR A 195 -19.57 6.18 1.50
CA THR A 195 -18.56 6.26 2.57
C THR A 195 -17.97 4.90 2.94
N LYS A 196 -18.77 3.82 2.98
CA LYS A 196 -18.28 2.46 3.25
C LYS A 196 -17.39 1.94 2.12
N ILE A 197 -17.72 2.24 0.86
CA ILE A 197 -16.91 1.87 -0.30
C ILE A 197 -15.54 2.56 -0.20
N VAL A 198 -15.54 3.88 0.01
CA VAL A 198 -14.31 4.68 0.13
C VAL A 198 -13.48 4.27 1.36
N ASN A 199 -14.11 3.96 2.50
CA ASN A 199 -13.38 3.46 3.66
C ASN A 199 -12.66 2.13 3.41
N LYS A 200 -13.32 1.20 2.71
CA LYS A 200 -12.69 -0.07 2.31
C LYS A 200 -11.53 0.17 1.33
N TRP A 201 -11.70 1.09 0.37
CA TRP A 201 -10.63 1.52 -0.54
C TRP A 201 -9.45 2.10 0.24
N ASN A 202 -9.67 3.10 1.09
CA ASN A 202 -8.63 3.74 1.90
C ASN A 202 -7.88 2.71 2.76
N THR A 203 -8.58 1.76 3.38
CA THR A 203 -7.95 0.73 4.21
C THR A 203 -7.06 -0.20 3.36
N ALA A 204 -7.51 -0.59 2.16
CA ALA A 204 -6.73 -1.41 1.25
C ALA A 204 -5.52 -0.65 0.68
N LEU A 205 -5.71 0.61 0.28
CA LEU A 205 -4.66 1.48 -0.25
C LEU A 205 -3.60 1.77 0.79
N ILE A 206 -3.99 2.15 2.02
CA ILE A 206 -3.03 2.37 3.11
C ILE A 206 -2.27 1.07 3.39
N GLY A 207 -2.95 -0.08 3.50
CA GLY A 207 -2.29 -1.35 3.76
C GLY A 207 -1.24 -1.75 2.71
N LEU A 208 -1.51 -1.44 1.44
CA LEU A 208 -0.54 -1.61 0.35
C LEU A 208 0.62 -0.62 0.47
N MET A 209 0.31 0.67 0.56
CA MET A 209 1.32 1.75 0.49
C MET A 209 2.21 1.80 1.73
N THR A 210 1.70 1.50 2.92
CA THR A 210 2.51 1.49 4.15
C THR A 210 3.34 0.23 4.31
N TYR A 211 2.96 -0.85 3.62
CA TYR A 211 3.76 -2.07 3.55
C TYR A 211 4.88 -1.95 2.53
N PHE A 212 4.57 -1.60 1.26
CA PHE A 212 5.56 -1.59 0.18
C PHE A 212 6.35 -0.28 0.05
N ARG A 213 5.81 0.85 0.53
CA ARG A 213 6.44 2.17 0.56
C ARG A 213 7.17 2.52 -0.75
N GLU A 214 8.49 2.61 -0.73
CA GLU A 214 9.27 2.99 -1.91
C GLU A 214 9.24 1.99 -3.09
N ALA A 215 8.97 0.70 -2.85
CA ALA A 215 8.90 -0.31 -3.91
C ALA A 215 7.76 -0.03 -4.90
N THR A 216 6.75 0.75 -4.49
CA THR A 216 5.61 1.09 -5.36
C THR A 216 6.02 2.03 -6.50
N VAL A 217 7.05 2.85 -6.31
CA VAL A 217 7.47 3.85 -7.32
C VAL A 217 8.20 3.19 -8.48
N HIS A 218 8.99 2.14 -8.21
CA HIS A 218 9.71 1.37 -9.24
C HIS A 218 8.81 0.42 -10.03
N THR A 219 7.62 0.12 -9.51
CA THR A 219 6.70 -0.85 -10.10
C THR A 219 5.64 -0.12 -10.93
N GLN A 220 5.96 0.18 -12.19
CA GLN A 220 5.06 0.90 -13.11
C GLN A 220 3.71 0.19 -13.28
N GLU A 221 3.71 -1.13 -13.32
CA GLU A 221 2.51 -1.96 -13.46
C GLU A 221 1.57 -1.76 -12.27
N LEU A 222 2.12 -1.53 -11.07
CA LEU A 222 1.34 -1.23 -9.87
C LEU A 222 0.75 0.18 -9.94
N LEU A 223 1.50 1.18 -10.43
CA LEU A 223 1.00 2.55 -10.62
C LEU A 223 -0.19 2.56 -11.59
N ASP A 224 -0.07 1.84 -12.71
CA ASP A 224 -1.17 1.65 -13.68
C ASP A 224 -2.38 0.96 -13.04
N LEU A 225 -2.14 -0.06 -12.22
CA LEU A 225 -3.19 -0.78 -11.52
C LEU A 225 -3.89 0.12 -10.48
N LEU A 226 -3.15 0.96 -9.76
CA LEU A 226 -3.68 1.91 -8.79
C LEU A 226 -4.61 2.92 -9.45
N VAL A 227 -4.17 3.55 -10.55
CA VAL A 227 -5.01 4.46 -11.36
C VAL A 227 -6.28 3.77 -11.83
N LYS A 228 -6.17 2.56 -12.38
CA LYS A 228 -7.33 1.79 -12.86
C LYS A 228 -8.30 1.45 -11.71
N CYS A 229 -7.78 1.02 -10.57
CA CYS A 229 -8.58 0.67 -9.41
C CYS A 229 -9.29 1.89 -8.80
N GLU A 230 -8.58 3.02 -8.70
CA GLU A 230 -9.13 4.27 -8.19
C GLU A 230 -10.29 4.76 -9.07
N ASN A 231 -10.09 4.79 -10.38
CA ASN A 231 -11.13 5.11 -11.35
C ASN A 231 -12.33 4.17 -11.29
N LYS A 232 -12.13 2.86 -11.07
CA LYS A 232 -13.22 1.89 -10.88
C LYS A 232 -14.05 2.18 -9.62
N ILE A 233 -13.40 2.55 -8.52
CA ILE A 233 -14.08 2.93 -7.27
C ILE A 233 -14.90 4.21 -7.46
N GLN A 234 -14.31 5.24 -8.07
CA GLN A 234 -15.05 6.47 -8.40
C GLN A 234 -16.23 6.18 -9.35
N THR A 235 -16.00 5.36 -10.38
CA THR A 235 -17.06 4.95 -11.33
C THR A 235 -18.20 4.22 -10.63
N ARG A 236 -17.91 3.41 -9.60
CA ARG A 236 -18.96 2.76 -8.80
C ARG A 236 -19.83 3.77 -8.05
N ILE A 237 -19.25 4.82 -7.50
CA ILE A 237 -19.98 5.91 -6.83
C ILE A 237 -20.82 6.69 -7.85
N LYS A 238 -20.22 7.04 -9.00
CA LYS A 238 -20.88 7.69 -10.14
C LYS A 238 -22.13 6.90 -10.59
N ILE A 239 -22.00 5.59 -10.79
CA ILE A 239 -23.12 4.69 -11.12
C ILE A 239 -24.20 4.71 -10.03
N GLY A 240 -23.82 4.79 -8.75
CA GLY A 240 -24.78 4.91 -7.64
C GLY A 240 -25.63 6.18 -7.67
N LEU A 241 -25.16 7.24 -8.36
CA LEU A 241 -25.88 8.49 -8.60
C LEU A 241 -26.53 8.56 -9.98
N ASN A 242 -26.51 7.45 -10.74
CA ASN A 242 -27.06 7.33 -12.09
C ASN A 242 -26.47 8.34 -13.10
N SER A 243 -25.19 8.68 -12.96
CA SER A 243 -24.48 9.51 -13.92
C SER A 243 -22.99 9.16 -13.97
N LYS A 244 -22.38 9.16 -15.16
CA LYS A 244 -20.92 9.01 -15.33
C LYS A 244 -20.24 10.28 -15.83
N MET A 245 -21.00 11.36 -15.99
CA MET A 245 -20.53 12.58 -16.63
C MET A 245 -19.45 13.27 -15.78
N PRO A 246 -18.21 13.45 -16.28
CA PRO A 246 -17.12 14.02 -15.51
C PRO A 246 -17.41 15.39 -14.91
N SER A 247 -18.11 16.27 -15.64
CA SER A 247 -18.43 17.63 -15.18
C SER A 247 -19.27 17.68 -13.89
N ARG A 248 -20.04 16.63 -13.58
CA ARG A 248 -20.83 16.53 -12.33
C ARG A 248 -20.02 16.00 -11.16
N PHE A 249 -18.85 15.45 -11.43
CA PHE A 249 -18.02 14.74 -10.46
C PHE A 249 -16.59 15.29 -10.46
N PRO A 250 -16.40 16.59 -10.14
CA PRO A 250 -15.07 17.12 -9.91
C PRO A 250 -14.36 16.39 -8.75
N PRO A 251 -13.02 16.41 -8.71
CA PRO A 251 -12.23 15.72 -7.68
C PRO A 251 -12.66 16.06 -6.24
N VAL A 252 -13.10 17.30 -5.99
CA VAL A 252 -13.56 17.79 -4.68
C VAL A 252 -14.61 16.86 -4.04
N ILE A 253 -15.54 16.31 -4.81
CA ILE A 253 -16.59 15.41 -4.30
C ILE A 253 -16.00 14.12 -3.68
N PHE A 254 -14.89 13.62 -4.23
CA PHE A 254 -14.27 12.39 -3.77
C PHE A 254 -13.25 12.65 -2.64
N TYR A 255 -12.40 13.66 -2.81
CA TYR A 255 -11.22 13.87 -1.97
C TYR A 255 -11.47 14.78 -0.77
N SER A 256 -12.51 15.62 -0.78
CA SER A 256 -12.83 16.45 0.38
C SER A 256 -12.98 15.60 1.64
N PRO A 257 -12.42 16.03 2.79
CA PRO A 257 -12.54 15.31 4.05
C PRO A 257 -13.99 15.10 4.49
N LYS A 258 -14.22 14.07 5.30
CA LYS A 258 -15.57 13.71 5.76
C LYS A 258 -16.17 14.76 6.68
N GLU A 259 -15.32 15.52 7.36
CA GLU A 259 -15.69 16.61 8.25
C GLU A 259 -16.33 17.79 7.49
N ILE A 260 -16.14 17.88 6.17
CA ILE A 260 -16.74 18.90 5.28
C ILE A 260 -17.78 18.25 4.36
N GLY A 261 -18.25 17.03 4.70
CA GLY A 261 -19.29 16.32 3.96
C GLY A 261 -18.81 15.59 2.70
N GLY A 262 -17.50 15.54 2.43
CA GLY A 262 -16.91 14.74 1.36
C GLY A 262 -16.77 13.26 1.71
N LEU A 263 -16.20 12.47 0.79
CA LEU A 263 -15.97 11.04 1.02
C LEU A 263 -14.65 10.75 1.74
N GLY A 264 -13.70 11.69 1.74
CA GLY A 264 -12.36 11.54 2.29
C GLY A 264 -11.59 10.40 1.62
N MET A 265 -11.73 10.26 0.30
CA MET A 265 -11.00 9.27 -0.48
C MET A 265 -9.50 9.63 -0.50
N LEU A 266 -8.63 8.63 -0.36
CA LEU A 266 -7.19 8.83 -0.51
C LEU A 266 -6.78 8.61 -1.97
N SER A 267 -5.93 9.51 -2.48
CA SER A 267 -5.46 9.52 -3.87
C SER A 267 -4.06 8.91 -4.00
N MET A 268 -3.91 8.04 -5.00
CA MET A 268 -2.62 7.57 -5.51
C MET A 268 -2.57 7.62 -7.06
N GLY A 269 -3.69 7.97 -7.72
CA GLY A 269 -3.85 7.96 -9.17
C GLY A 269 -3.61 9.31 -9.87
N HIS A 270 -3.58 10.42 -9.14
CA HIS A 270 -3.22 11.75 -9.67
C HIS A 270 -1.70 11.89 -9.78
N ILE A 271 -1.10 10.99 -10.55
CA ILE A 271 0.34 10.91 -10.75
C ILE A 271 0.69 10.96 -12.23
N LEU A 272 1.87 11.49 -12.53
CA LEU A 272 2.52 11.32 -13.82
C LEU A 272 3.23 9.97 -13.79
N ILE A 273 2.74 9.03 -14.59
CA ILE A 273 3.33 7.70 -14.74
C ILE A 273 4.54 7.82 -15.66
N PRO A 274 5.75 7.48 -15.19
CA PRO A 274 6.94 7.44 -16.03
C PRO A 274 6.74 6.47 -17.19
N GLN A 275 6.95 6.93 -18.43
CA GLN A 275 7.04 6.07 -19.60
C GLN A 275 8.39 6.25 -20.29
N SER A 276 8.94 5.13 -20.71
CA SER A 276 10.06 5.07 -21.64
C SER A 276 9.62 4.32 -22.89
N ASP A 277 10.41 4.37 -23.96
CA ASP A 277 10.14 3.63 -25.18
C ASP A 277 9.91 2.14 -24.87
N LEU A 278 8.72 1.62 -25.17
CA LEU A 278 8.31 0.23 -24.92
C LEU A 278 9.22 -0.77 -25.63
N ARG A 279 9.90 -0.37 -26.71
CA ARG A 279 10.84 -1.24 -27.44
C ARG A 279 12.12 -1.48 -26.67
N TYR A 280 12.67 -0.44 -26.03
CA TYR A 280 13.97 -0.50 -25.34
C TYR A 280 13.85 -0.72 -23.82
N SER A 281 12.73 -0.33 -23.20
CA SER A 281 12.47 -0.57 -21.77
C SER A 281 12.44 -2.06 -21.37
N GLN A 282 12.15 -2.94 -22.32
CA GLN A 282 12.25 -4.39 -22.11
C GLN A 282 13.71 -4.88 -22.02
N GLN A 283 14.63 -4.16 -22.67
CA GLN A 283 16.03 -4.55 -22.79
C GLN A 283 16.88 -3.92 -21.69
N THR A 284 16.78 -2.59 -21.54
CA THR A 284 17.56 -1.78 -20.60
C THR A 284 16.64 -0.88 -19.75
N ASP A 285 17.09 -0.54 -18.53
CA ASP A 285 16.49 0.53 -17.73
C ASP A 285 16.97 1.89 -18.26
N LEU A 286 16.60 2.25 -19.49
CA LEU A 286 16.71 3.62 -19.96
C LEU A 286 15.82 4.48 -19.05
N GLY A 287 16.36 5.61 -18.61
CA GLY A 287 15.64 6.55 -17.75
C GLY A 287 14.28 6.99 -18.33
N VAL A 288 13.55 7.75 -17.54
CA VAL A 288 12.23 8.25 -17.94
C VAL A 288 12.39 9.23 -19.10
N THR A 289 11.77 8.94 -20.26
CA THR A 289 11.81 9.84 -21.43
C THR A 289 10.58 10.73 -21.53
N HIS A 290 9.41 10.21 -21.15
CA HIS A 290 8.14 10.93 -21.16
C HIS A 290 7.29 10.57 -19.94
N PHE A 291 6.25 11.36 -19.69
CA PHE A 291 5.29 11.11 -18.62
C PHE A 291 3.88 10.98 -19.18
N ARG A 292 3.14 9.96 -18.73
CA ARG A 292 1.71 9.78 -19.03
C ARG A 292 0.89 10.21 -17.82
N ALA A 293 -0.07 11.11 -18.00
CA ALA A 293 -1.01 11.46 -16.93
C ALA A 293 -1.84 10.23 -16.51
N GLY A 294 -1.88 9.93 -15.21
CA GLY A 294 -2.70 8.86 -14.65
C GLY A 294 -4.20 9.18 -14.65
N MET A 295 -4.57 10.32 -14.09
CA MET A 295 -5.95 10.82 -14.05
C MET A 295 -6.05 12.25 -14.58
N SER A 296 -7.19 12.59 -15.19
CA SER A 296 -7.51 13.94 -15.64
C SER A 296 -7.86 14.85 -14.46
N HIS A 297 -7.33 16.08 -14.46
CA HIS A 297 -7.70 17.16 -13.54
C HIS A 297 -7.97 18.44 -14.35
N GLU A 298 -8.68 19.40 -13.74
CA GLU A 298 -8.78 20.75 -14.30
C GLU A 298 -7.40 21.43 -14.22
N GLU A 299 -7.08 22.31 -15.18
CA GLU A 299 -5.77 22.94 -15.30
C GLU A 299 -5.32 23.55 -13.95
N GLU A 300 -4.07 23.29 -13.54
CA GLU A 300 -3.42 23.74 -12.29
C GLU A 300 -3.80 23.06 -10.96
N GLN A 301 -4.86 22.24 -10.89
CA GLN A 301 -5.24 21.59 -9.62
C GLN A 301 -4.52 20.24 -9.39
N LEU A 302 -3.45 20.24 -8.58
CA LEU A 302 -2.72 19.03 -8.20
C LEU A 302 -3.26 18.41 -6.90
N ILE A 303 -3.89 17.25 -7.00
CA ILE A 303 -4.31 16.48 -5.82
C ILE A 303 -3.08 15.84 -5.14
N PRO A 304 -2.86 16.06 -3.83
CA PRO A 304 -1.73 15.47 -3.12
C PRO A 304 -1.73 13.94 -3.21
N ASN A 305 -0.54 13.38 -3.45
CA ASN A 305 -0.31 11.94 -3.56
C ASN A 305 0.08 11.35 -2.19
N LEU A 306 -0.60 10.27 -1.79
CA LEU A 306 -0.34 9.53 -0.55
C LEU A 306 1.14 9.13 -0.35
N TYR A 307 1.87 8.79 -1.42
CA TYR A 307 3.29 8.39 -1.32
C TYR A 307 4.17 9.44 -0.62
N ARG A 308 3.92 10.74 -0.85
CA ARG A 308 4.71 11.83 -0.26
C ARG A 308 4.55 11.95 1.26
N TYR A 309 3.51 11.35 1.82
CA TYR A 309 3.18 11.41 3.25
C TYR A 309 3.50 10.11 3.99
N ILE A 310 4.13 9.15 3.31
CA ILE A 310 4.60 7.90 3.88
C ILE A 310 6.12 7.91 3.78
N GLN A 311 6.80 7.89 4.94
CA GLN A 311 8.25 7.90 4.99
C GLN A 311 8.82 6.59 4.37
N PRO A 312 9.86 6.63 3.52
CA PRO A 312 10.54 5.44 3.02
C PRO A 312 11.04 4.50 4.14
N TRP A 313 11.12 3.19 3.90
CA TRP A 313 11.61 2.22 4.89
C TRP A 313 13.09 2.45 5.22
N GLU A 314 13.93 2.76 4.22
CA GLU A 314 15.34 3.04 4.44
C GLU A 314 15.53 4.21 5.43
N SER A 315 14.75 5.28 5.24
CA SER A 315 14.77 6.44 6.14
C SER A 315 14.27 6.08 7.54
N GLU A 316 13.25 5.23 7.66
CA GLU A 316 12.74 4.75 8.95
C GLU A 316 13.74 3.85 9.69
N PHE A 317 14.48 3.00 8.98
CA PHE A 317 15.50 2.15 9.59
C PHE A 317 16.68 2.97 10.11
N VAL A 318 17.16 3.93 9.32
CA VAL A 318 18.23 4.84 9.73
C VAL A 318 17.79 5.70 10.91
N ASP A 319 16.58 6.28 10.84
CA ASP A 319 16.03 7.09 11.93
C ASP A 319 15.81 6.23 13.18
N SER A 320 15.37 4.99 13.03
CA SER A 320 15.18 4.05 14.15
C SER A 320 16.48 3.74 14.89
N GLN A 321 17.56 3.46 14.16
CA GLN A 321 18.87 3.22 14.79
C GLN A 321 19.32 4.44 15.61
N ARG A 322 19.19 5.64 15.02
CA ARG A 322 19.53 6.90 15.69
C ARG A 322 18.69 7.12 16.95
N VAL A 323 17.38 7.02 16.81
CA VAL A 323 16.39 7.31 17.87
C VAL A 323 16.51 6.32 19.03
N TRP A 324 16.72 5.03 18.76
CA TRP A 324 16.89 4.03 19.82
C TRP A 324 18.26 4.12 20.51
N ALA A 325 19.32 4.51 19.79
CA ALA A 325 20.62 4.78 20.40
C ALA A 325 20.56 6.01 21.33
N GLU A 326 19.92 7.09 20.88
CA GLU A 326 19.69 8.30 21.67
C GLU A 326 18.84 7.99 22.91
N TYR A 327 17.75 7.22 22.76
CA TYR A 327 16.94 6.77 23.88
C TYR A 327 17.75 5.97 24.91
N ALA A 328 18.65 5.09 24.46
CA ALA A 328 19.50 4.31 25.36
C ALA A 328 20.45 5.21 26.18
N LEU A 329 21.04 6.23 25.55
CA LEU A 329 21.87 7.23 26.23
C LEU A 329 21.05 8.06 27.23
N LYS A 330 19.93 8.66 26.79
CA LYS A 330 19.02 9.43 27.66
C LYS A 330 18.55 8.60 28.86
N ARG A 331 18.27 7.31 28.65
CA ARG A 331 17.90 6.38 29.73
C ARG A 331 19.04 6.14 30.71
N GLN A 332 20.26 5.95 30.22
CA GLN A 332 21.44 5.74 31.06
C GLN A 332 21.76 6.98 31.90
N GLU A 333 21.68 8.18 31.30
CA GLU A 333 21.86 9.46 31.98
C GLU A 333 20.80 9.69 33.06
N ALA A 334 19.52 9.43 32.74
CA ALA A 334 18.44 9.55 33.71
C ALA A 334 18.63 8.57 34.89
N GLN A 335 19.08 7.34 34.63
CA GLN A 335 19.41 6.37 35.67
C GLN A 335 20.60 6.83 36.53
N ALA A 336 21.64 7.40 35.94
CA ALA A 336 22.79 7.95 36.67
C ALA A 336 22.38 9.14 37.56
N GLN A 337 21.40 9.94 37.12
CA GLN A 337 20.81 11.04 37.89
C GLN A 337 19.69 10.61 38.85
N ASN A 338 19.40 9.30 38.97
CA ASN A 338 18.25 8.76 39.71
C ASN A 338 16.90 9.41 39.34
N ARG A 339 16.77 9.91 38.12
CA ARG A 339 15.55 10.49 37.56
C ARG A 339 14.84 9.46 36.70
N ARG A 340 13.50 9.51 36.70
CA ARG A 340 12.69 8.76 35.73
C ARG A 340 12.53 9.58 34.45
N LEU A 341 12.78 8.95 33.31
CA LEU A 341 12.53 9.56 32.00
C LEU A 341 11.04 9.88 31.83
N THR A 342 10.74 11.11 31.44
CA THR A 342 9.37 11.62 31.26
C THR A 342 9.00 11.73 29.78
N LEU A 343 7.74 12.10 29.50
CA LEU A 343 7.27 12.34 28.13
C LEU A 343 8.02 13.49 27.46
N GLU A 344 8.26 14.56 28.21
CA GLU A 344 8.89 15.80 27.71
C GLU A 344 10.30 15.56 27.17
N ASP A 345 11.03 14.60 27.75
CA ASP A 345 12.39 14.25 27.33
C ASP A 345 12.45 13.55 25.95
N LEU A 346 11.29 13.11 25.43
CA LEU A 346 11.13 12.31 24.21
C LEU A 346 10.12 12.87 23.20
N GLU A 347 9.65 14.11 23.40
CA GLU A 347 8.65 14.72 22.52
C GLU A 347 9.15 14.86 21.07
N ASP A 348 10.46 15.12 20.92
CA ASP A 348 11.17 15.22 19.63
C ASP A 348 11.14 13.93 18.79
N SER A 349 11.04 12.79 19.45
CA SER A 349 11.19 11.45 18.90
C SER A 349 9.97 10.55 19.14
N TRP A 350 8.87 11.13 19.63
CA TRP A 350 7.69 10.43 20.11
C TRP A 350 7.11 9.41 19.12
N ASP A 351 6.91 9.85 17.86
CA ASP A 351 6.33 9.05 16.78
C ASP A 351 7.40 8.39 15.88
N ARG A 352 8.65 8.29 16.34
CA ARG A 352 9.78 7.74 15.57
C ARG A 352 10.24 6.38 16.07
N GLY A 353 11.01 5.70 15.22
CA GLY A 353 11.61 4.39 15.51
C GLY A 353 10.75 3.18 15.17
N ILE A 354 11.40 2.03 15.01
CA ILE A 354 10.81 0.71 14.84
C ILE A 354 11.43 -0.21 15.90
N PRO A 355 10.69 -0.58 16.95
CA PRO A 355 9.32 -0.15 17.30
C PRO A 355 9.22 1.36 17.61
N ARG A 356 8.01 1.94 17.56
CA ARG A 356 7.79 3.36 17.89
C ARG A 356 8.05 3.65 19.36
N ILE A 357 8.78 4.73 19.68
CA ILE A 357 9.13 5.09 21.06
C ILE A 357 7.90 5.25 21.96
N ASN A 358 6.83 5.87 21.46
CA ASN A 358 5.59 6.09 22.22
C ASN A 358 4.96 4.80 22.77
N THR A 359 5.29 3.63 22.23
CA THR A 359 4.78 2.34 22.72
C THR A 359 5.24 2.01 24.15
N LEU A 360 6.37 2.58 24.59
CA LEU A 360 6.90 2.43 25.96
C LEU A 360 5.97 3.00 27.03
N PHE A 361 5.10 3.94 26.65
CA PHE A 361 4.19 4.67 27.52
C PHE A 361 2.74 4.16 27.44
N GLN A 362 2.50 3.01 26.81
CA GLN A 362 1.19 2.39 26.80
C GLN A 362 0.76 1.93 28.19
N LYS A 363 -0.53 2.13 28.49
CA LYS A 363 -1.16 1.70 29.76
C LYS A 363 -0.98 0.20 30.01
N ASP A 364 -1.12 -0.61 28.97
CA ASP A 364 -1.17 -2.09 29.07
C ASP A 364 0.18 -2.78 28.85
N ARG A 365 1.30 -2.03 28.82
CA ARG A 365 2.64 -2.57 28.48
C ARG A 365 3.07 -3.79 29.29
N HIS A 366 2.66 -3.85 30.55
CA HIS A 366 2.98 -4.95 31.47
C HIS A 366 2.29 -6.26 31.05
N THR A 367 1.08 -6.18 30.49
CA THR A 367 0.38 -7.34 29.94
C THR A 367 0.94 -7.76 28.58
N LEU A 368 1.29 -6.78 27.73
CA LEU A 368 1.84 -7.03 26.39
C LEU A 368 3.22 -7.70 26.43
N ALA A 369 3.96 -7.57 27.52
CA ALA A 369 5.22 -8.27 27.72
C ALA A 369 5.08 -9.80 27.59
N TYR A 370 3.91 -10.36 27.94
CA TYR A 370 3.59 -11.79 27.86
C TYR A 370 3.02 -12.22 26.50
N ASP A 371 2.62 -11.28 25.64
CA ASP A 371 2.06 -11.60 24.32
C ASP A 371 3.18 -11.90 23.31
N LYS A 372 3.72 -13.13 23.38
CA LYS A 372 4.74 -13.63 22.45
C LYS A 372 4.09 -14.32 21.24
N GLY A 373 4.81 -14.33 20.12
CA GLY A 373 4.35 -14.98 18.87
C GLY A 373 3.15 -14.30 18.21
N TRP A 374 2.88 -13.04 18.52
CA TRP A 374 1.71 -12.31 18.02
C TRP A 374 1.74 -12.07 16.50
N ARG A 375 2.92 -11.97 15.87
CA ARG A 375 3.05 -11.78 14.41
C ARG A 375 2.50 -12.99 13.64
N VAL A 376 2.99 -14.20 13.94
CA VAL A 376 2.49 -15.42 13.30
C VAL A 376 1.02 -15.69 13.64
N ARG A 377 0.59 -15.35 14.88
CA ARG A 377 -0.83 -15.41 15.26
C ARG A 377 -1.69 -14.52 14.37
N THR A 378 -1.23 -13.30 14.07
CA THR A 378 -1.95 -12.33 13.24
C THR A 378 -2.00 -12.78 11.78
N GLU A 379 -0.92 -13.35 11.25
CA GLU A 379 -0.91 -13.93 9.91
C GLU A 379 -1.91 -15.10 9.81
N PHE A 380 -1.90 -16.01 10.78
CA PHE A 380 -2.76 -17.20 10.77
C PHE A 380 -4.23 -16.88 11.06
N LYS A 381 -4.58 -15.64 11.43
CA LYS A 381 -5.99 -15.22 11.51
C LYS A 381 -6.72 -15.36 10.19
N MET A 382 -6.02 -15.41 9.04
CA MET A 382 -6.65 -15.65 7.75
C MET A 382 -7.40 -17.00 7.68
N PHE A 383 -6.98 -18.00 8.46
CA PHE A 383 -7.65 -19.30 8.53
C PHE A 383 -8.79 -19.35 9.54
N GLN A 384 -8.86 -18.37 10.44
CA GLN A 384 -9.85 -18.33 11.53
C GLN A 384 -10.97 -17.32 11.26
N VAL A 385 -10.66 -16.22 10.57
CA VAL A 385 -11.54 -15.08 10.39
C VAL A 385 -11.71 -14.79 8.90
N LEU A 386 -12.95 -14.87 8.41
CA LEU A 386 -13.28 -14.63 7.00
C LEU A 386 -12.99 -13.18 6.54
N ARG A 387 -12.99 -12.23 7.49
CA ARG A 387 -12.65 -10.84 7.21
C ARG A 387 -11.14 -10.72 7.00
N GLN A 388 -10.75 -10.41 5.76
CA GLN A 388 -9.37 -10.11 5.40
C GLN A 388 -8.86 -8.86 6.13
N ASN A 389 -7.65 -8.96 6.69
CA ASN A 389 -6.92 -7.87 7.34
C ASN A 389 -5.74 -7.44 6.44
N PRO A 390 -5.72 -6.20 5.91
CA PRO A 390 -4.58 -5.71 5.14
C PRO A 390 -3.35 -5.39 6.00
N PHE A 391 -3.51 -5.26 7.32
CA PHE A 391 -2.43 -5.02 8.27
C PHE A 391 -2.05 -6.31 9.02
N TRP A 392 -1.89 -7.42 8.28
CA TRP A 392 -1.54 -8.72 8.87
C TRP A 392 -0.10 -8.74 9.44
N TRP A 393 0.76 -7.83 8.98
CA TRP A 393 2.19 -7.77 9.28
C TRP A 393 2.53 -6.91 10.52
N THR A 394 1.62 -6.06 11.00
CA THR A 394 1.85 -5.11 12.10
C THR A 394 0.74 -5.15 13.14
N HIS A 395 1.07 -4.73 14.36
CA HIS A 395 0.10 -4.53 15.42
C HIS A 395 0.43 -3.26 16.21
N GLN A 396 -0.52 -2.32 16.25
CA GLN A 396 -0.29 -0.99 16.85
C GLN A 396 0.10 -1.02 18.32
N ARG A 397 -0.29 -2.05 19.07
CA ARG A 397 0.14 -2.17 20.48
C ARG A 397 1.62 -2.51 20.63
N HIS A 398 2.20 -3.23 19.67
CA HIS A 398 3.60 -3.69 19.73
C HIS A 398 4.51 -2.80 18.89
N ASP A 399 4.12 -2.50 17.66
CA ASP A 399 4.93 -1.69 16.72
C ASP A 399 4.67 -0.19 16.86
N GLY A 400 3.51 0.21 17.39
CA GLY A 400 3.00 1.57 17.30
C GLY A 400 2.31 1.86 15.97
N LYS A 401 1.86 3.10 15.78
CA LYS A 401 1.28 3.54 14.51
C LYS A 401 2.40 3.95 13.57
N LEU A 402 2.58 3.20 12.48
CA LEU A 402 3.72 3.36 11.57
C LEU A 402 3.52 4.40 10.47
N TRP A 403 2.39 5.11 10.46
CA TRP A 403 2.09 6.18 9.49
C TRP A 403 1.22 7.26 10.12
N ASN A 404 1.40 8.50 9.65
CA ASN A 404 0.58 9.64 10.03
C ASN A 404 0.15 10.41 8.78
N LEU A 405 -1.16 10.53 8.57
CA LEU A 405 -1.76 11.16 7.38
C LEU A 405 -2.50 12.46 7.72
N ASN A 406 -2.21 13.06 8.89
CA ASN A 406 -2.83 14.32 9.28
C ASN A 406 -2.47 15.44 8.31
N ASN A 407 -1.20 15.52 7.90
CA ASN A 407 -0.71 16.53 6.94
C ASN A 407 -1.34 16.32 5.56
N TYR A 408 -1.51 15.07 5.12
CA TYR A 408 -2.21 14.74 3.87
C TYR A 408 -3.60 15.38 3.83
N ARG A 409 -4.35 15.27 4.92
CA ARG A 409 -5.70 15.84 5.02
C ARG A 409 -5.68 17.37 4.89
N THR A 410 -4.74 18.04 5.58
CA THR A 410 -4.61 19.50 5.53
C THR A 410 -4.26 19.97 4.13
N ASP A 411 -3.30 19.33 3.47
CA ASP A 411 -2.84 19.72 2.15
C ASP A 411 -3.88 19.44 1.07
N VAL A 412 -4.68 18.39 1.21
CA VAL A 412 -5.83 18.12 0.33
C VAL A 412 -6.86 19.24 0.43
N ILE A 413 -7.14 19.77 1.63
CA ILE A 413 -8.04 20.91 1.79
C ILE A 413 -7.50 22.13 1.02
N GLN A 414 -6.20 22.40 1.15
CA GLN A 414 -5.57 23.53 0.46
C GLN A 414 -5.57 23.34 -1.07
N ALA A 415 -5.23 22.14 -1.55
CA ALA A 415 -5.26 21.81 -2.98
C ALA A 415 -6.67 21.91 -3.59
N LEU A 416 -7.71 21.76 -2.78
CA LEU A 416 -9.11 21.91 -3.20
C LEU A 416 -9.63 23.35 -3.10
N GLY A 417 -8.78 24.33 -2.84
CA GLY A 417 -9.17 25.74 -2.74
C GLY A 417 -9.56 26.19 -1.33
N GLY A 418 -9.08 25.49 -0.30
CA GLY A 418 -9.41 25.77 1.09
C GLY A 418 -10.82 25.30 1.48
N VAL A 419 -11.21 25.54 2.74
CA VAL A 419 -12.55 25.13 3.22
C VAL A 419 -13.66 25.89 2.49
N GLU A 420 -13.50 27.19 2.29
CA GLU A 420 -14.49 28.03 1.61
C GLU A 420 -14.68 27.62 0.15
N GLY A 421 -13.58 27.40 -0.59
CA GLY A 421 -13.65 26.92 -1.97
C GLY A 421 -14.35 25.56 -2.09
N ILE A 422 -14.12 24.64 -1.14
CA ILE A 422 -14.86 23.38 -1.07
C ILE A 422 -16.37 23.63 -0.84
N LEU A 423 -16.73 24.53 0.07
CA LEU A 423 -18.12 24.78 0.45
C LEU A 423 -18.95 25.46 -0.66
N GLU A 424 -18.32 26.19 -1.60
CA GLU A 424 -19.00 26.71 -2.80
C GLU A 424 -19.64 25.61 -3.66
N HIS A 425 -19.09 24.40 -3.61
CA HIS A 425 -19.63 23.24 -4.31
C HIS A 425 -20.82 22.56 -3.60
N THR A 426 -21.19 23.05 -2.43
CA THR A 426 -22.13 22.42 -1.50
C THR A 426 -23.36 23.28 -1.21
N LEU A 427 -24.36 22.70 -0.54
CA LEU A 427 -25.56 23.41 -0.10
C LEU A 427 -25.34 24.25 1.18
N PHE A 428 -24.09 24.51 1.59
CA PHE A 428 -23.76 25.24 2.82
C PHE A 428 -24.46 26.60 2.91
N LYS A 429 -24.37 27.44 1.88
CA LYS A 429 -25.07 28.74 1.85
C LYS A 429 -26.59 28.62 2.01
N GLY A 430 -27.17 27.52 1.52
CA GLY A 430 -28.60 27.23 1.68
C GLY A 430 -29.01 26.86 3.11
N THR A 431 -28.06 26.46 3.97
CA THR A 431 -28.33 26.23 5.40
C THR A 431 -28.36 27.53 6.21
N TYR A 432 -27.87 28.64 5.65
CA TYR A 432 -27.83 29.96 6.27
C TYR A 432 -27.08 30.02 7.62
N PHE A 433 -26.14 29.09 7.86
CA PHE A 433 -25.19 29.23 8.97
C PHE A 433 -24.18 30.35 8.69
N PRO A 434 -23.81 31.18 9.69
CA PRO A 434 -22.92 32.31 9.51
C PRO A 434 -21.45 31.90 9.32
N THR A 435 -21.04 30.76 9.88
CA THR A 435 -19.68 30.20 9.75
C THR A 435 -19.75 28.68 9.64
N TRP A 436 -18.75 28.08 9.01
CA TRP A 436 -18.56 26.64 8.95
C TRP A 436 -17.88 26.09 10.21
N GLU A 437 -17.27 26.95 11.01
CA GLU A 437 -16.60 26.59 12.26
C GLU A 437 -17.61 26.08 13.30
N GLY A 438 -17.24 25.01 14.01
CA GLY A 438 -18.12 24.41 15.03
C GLY A 438 -19.29 23.60 14.46
N LEU A 439 -19.36 23.37 13.14
CA LEU A 439 -20.32 22.44 12.57
C LEU A 439 -19.85 21.00 12.73
N PHE A 440 -20.79 20.13 13.12
CA PHE A 440 -20.55 18.72 13.31
C PHE A 440 -21.49 17.89 12.45
N TRP A 441 -20.92 16.96 11.69
CA TRP A 441 -21.70 15.92 11.04
C TRP A 441 -22.12 14.87 12.05
N GLU A 442 -23.42 14.73 12.27
CA GLU A 442 -23.96 13.62 13.05
C GLU A 442 -23.58 12.28 12.36
N LYS A 443 -22.79 11.46 13.04
CA LYS A 443 -22.18 10.23 12.46
C LYS A 443 -23.19 9.10 12.25
N ALA A 444 -24.21 9.04 13.10
CA ALA A 444 -25.37 8.17 12.96
C ALA A 444 -26.54 8.89 13.65
N SER A 445 -27.66 9.02 12.96
CA SER A 445 -28.87 9.53 13.61
C SER A 445 -29.37 8.52 14.65
N GLY A 446 -29.97 8.98 15.75
CA GLY A 446 -30.62 8.09 16.73
C GLY A 446 -31.63 7.12 16.08
N PHE A 447 -32.21 7.52 14.94
CA PHE A 447 -33.06 6.66 14.10
C PHE A 447 -32.29 5.46 13.51
N GLU A 448 -31.12 5.68 12.90
CA GLU A 448 -30.29 4.61 12.31
C GLU A 448 -29.83 3.62 13.38
N GLU A 449 -29.46 4.09 14.57
CA GLU A 449 -29.09 3.22 15.69
C GLU A 449 -30.28 2.40 16.21
N SER A 450 -31.45 3.03 16.38
CA SER A 450 -32.67 2.34 16.83
C SER A 450 -33.12 1.24 15.86
N MET A 451 -32.87 1.42 14.56
CA MET A 451 -33.23 0.46 13.51
C MET A 451 -32.15 -0.60 13.26
N LYS A 452 -30.91 -0.37 13.69
CA LYS A 452 -29.77 -1.27 13.44
C LYS A 452 -29.95 -2.65 14.07
N TYR A 453 -30.49 -2.70 15.29
CA TYR A 453 -30.69 -3.94 16.05
C TYR A 453 -32.10 -4.51 15.91
N LYS A 454 -33.01 -3.81 15.23
CA LYS A 454 -34.35 -4.33 14.93
C LYS A 454 -34.29 -5.43 13.86
N LYS A 455 -35.22 -6.39 13.97
CA LYS A 455 -35.38 -7.46 12.98
C LYS A 455 -36.01 -6.87 11.71
N LEU A 456 -35.16 -6.61 10.73
CA LEU A 456 -35.55 -6.03 9.43
C LEU A 456 -35.32 -7.04 8.31
N THR A 457 -36.15 -6.96 7.27
CA THR A 457 -35.92 -7.71 6.02
C THR A 457 -34.70 -7.15 5.27
N ASN A 458 -34.11 -7.96 4.39
CA ASN A 458 -32.99 -7.51 3.56
C ASN A 458 -33.36 -6.31 2.67
N ALA A 459 -34.61 -6.24 2.20
CA ALA A 459 -35.13 -5.10 1.44
C ALA A 459 -35.17 -3.82 2.28
N GLN A 460 -35.65 -3.90 3.52
CA GLN A 460 -35.66 -2.77 4.47
C GLN A 460 -34.23 -2.28 4.78
N ARG A 461 -33.29 -3.21 5.01
CA ARG A 461 -31.88 -2.87 5.23
C ARG A 461 -31.25 -2.18 4.02
N SER A 462 -31.61 -2.62 2.81
CA SER A 462 -31.18 -1.98 1.56
C SER A 462 -31.69 -0.53 1.46
N GLY A 463 -32.96 -0.30 1.82
CA GLY A 463 -33.54 1.05 1.90
C GLY A 463 -32.82 1.94 2.92
N LEU A 464 -32.53 1.42 4.12
CA LEU A 464 -31.79 2.17 5.16
C LEU A 464 -30.38 2.58 4.70
N ASN A 465 -29.67 1.72 3.96
CA ASN A 465 -28.35 2.06 3.43
C ASN A 465 -28.39 3.18 2.37
N GLN A 466 -29.56 3.53 1.83
CA GLN A 466 -29.70 4.67 0.90
C GLN A 466 -29.73 6.02 1.63
N ILE A 467 -30.11 6.08 2.91
CA ILE A 467 -30.28 7.34 3.65
C ILE A 467 -28.96 8.14 3.69
N PRO A 468 -27.80 7.56 4.04
CA PRO A 468 -26.53 8.31 4.01
C PRO A 468 -26.15 8.79 2.60
N ASN A 469 -26.48 8.01 1.57
CA ASN A 469 -26.21 8.41 0.18
C ASN A 469 -27.12 9.57 -0.26
N ARG A 470 -28.36 9.64 0.24
CA ARG A 470 -29.27 10.77 0.02
C ARG A 470 -28.76 12.05 0.68
N ARG A 471 -28.24 11.96 1.91
CA ARG A 471 -27.59 13.09 2.60
C ARG A 471 -26.39 13.59 1.80
N PHE A 472 -25.53 12.68 1.35
CA PHE A 472 -24.39 13.02 0.49
C PHE A 472 -24.83 13.69 -0.82
N THR A 473 -25.84 13.14 -1.49
CA THR A 473 -26.34 13.70 -2.76
C THR A 473 -26.92 15.10 -2.57
N LEU A 474 -27.65 15.32 -1.46
CA LEU A 474 -28.23 16.62 -1.14
C LEU A 474 -27.15 17.66 -0.80
N TRP A 475 -26.14 17.28 -0.02
CA TRP A 475 -25.05 18.19 0.35
C TRP A 475 -24.29 18.71 -0.88
N TRP A 476 -23.98 17.81 -1.82
CA TRP A 476 -23.27 18.14 -3.06
C TRP A 476 -24.21 18.51 -4.22
N SER A 477 -25.49 18.79 -3.94
CA SER A 477 -26.49 18.98 -5.00
C SER A 477 -26.18 20.13 -5.96
N PRO A 478 -25.60 21.28 -5.55
CA PRO A 478 -25.29 22.36 -6.49
C PRO A 478 -24.33 21.92 -7.60
N THR A 479 -23.34 21.08 -7.25
CA THR A 479 -22.36 20.56 -8.22
C THR A 479 -22.92 19.38 -9.04
N ILE A 480 -23.65 18.47 -8.39
CA ILE A 480 -24.18 17.26 -9.03
C ILE A 480 -25.32 17.60 -10.02
N ASN A 481 -26.14 18.61 -9.71
CA ASN A 481 -27.27 19.07 -10.52
C ASN A 481 -26.95 20.37 -11.28
N ARG A 482 -25.71 20.55 -11.71
CA ARG A 482 -25.29 21.73 -12.49
C ARG A 482 -25.97 21.79 -13.87
N ALA A 483 -26.14 23.00 -14.40
CA ALA A 483 -26.70 23.23 -15.73
C ALA A 483 -25.74 22.86 -16.87
N ASN A 484 -24.42 22.98 -16.65
CA ASN A 484 -23.40 22.62 -17.64
C ASN A 484 -23.26 21.09 -17.78
N VAL A 485 -24.19 20.49 -18.50
CA VAL A 485 -24.24 19.06 -18.79
C VAL A 485 -24.19 18.83 -20.29
N TYR A 486 -23.33 17.90 -20.74
CA TYR A 486 -23.11 17.64 -22.18
C TYR A 486 -24.37 17.11 -22.88
N VAL A 487 -25.16 16.26 -22.20
CA VAL A 487 -26.46 15.76 -22.64
C VAL A 487 -27.34 15.54 -21.40
N GLY A 488 -28.56 16.08 -21.40
CA GLY A 488 -29.55 15.84 -20.35
C GLY A 488 -30.82 16.65 -20.56
N PHE A 489 -31.97 15.99 -20.57
CA PHE A 489 -33.26 16.67 -20.61
C PHE A 489 -33.50 17.39 -19.27
N GLN A 490 -33.84 18.67 -19.35
CA GLN A 490 -34.17 19.50 -18.20
C GLN A 490 -35.63 19.23 -17.80
N VAL A 491 -35.85 18.86 -16.55
CA VAL A 491 -37.19 18.61 -16.01
C VAL A 491 -37.40 19.49 -14.79
N GLN A 492 -38.48 20.27 -14.79
CA GLN A 492 -38.90 21.01 -13.60
C GLN A 492 -39.53 20.05 -12.58
N LEU A 493 -39.19 20.21 -11.31
CA LEU A 493 -39.84 19.47 -10.23
C LEU A 493 -41.22 20.04 -9.94
N ASP A 494 -42.21 19.15 -9.84
CA ASP A 494 -43.61 19.50 -9.58
C ASP A 494 -43.76 20.48 -8.40
N LEU A 495 -44.55 21.53 -8.60
CA LEU A 495 -44.87 22.55 -7.59
C LEU A 495 -43.66 23.34 -7.04
N THR A 496 -42.53 23.34 -7.76
CA THR A 496 -41.32 24.11 -7.42
C THR A 496 -40.74 24.80 -8.66
N GLY A 497 -39.83 25.75 -8.46
CA GLY A 497 -39.01 26.34 -9.54
C GLY A 497 -37.70 25.60 -9.82
N ILE A 498 -37.51 24.39 -9.28
CA ILE A 498 -36.22 23.70 -9.36
C ILE A 498 -36.14 22.86 -10.63
N PHE A 499 -35.12 23.13 -11.44
CA PHE A 499 -34.80 22.33 -12.61
C PHE A 499 -33.80 21.23 -12.27
N MET A 500 -34.14 20.00 -12.62
CA MET A 500 -33.22 18.87 -12.59
C MET A 500 -32.64 18.63 -13.98
N HIS A 501 -31.32 18.65 -14.06
CA HIS A 501 -30.59 18.30 -15.27
C HIS A 501 -30.29 16.81 -15.22
N GLY A 502 -31.12 15.96 -15.83
CA GLY A 502 -30.96 14.50 -15.81
C GLY A 502 -31.61 13.77 -14.62
N LYS A 503 -31.66 12.43 -14.70
CA LYS A 503 -32.39 11.59 -13.74
C LYS A 503 -31.50 11.18 -12.57
N ILE A 504 -31.56 11.93 -11.46
CA ILE A 504 -30.89 11.61 -10.18
C ILE A 504 -31.96 11.32 -9.11
N PRO A 505 -32.40 10.07 -8.92
CA PRO A 505 -33.53 9.74 -8.06
C PRO A 505 -33.32 10.13 -6.59
N THR A 506 -32.12 9.92 -6.06
CA THR A 506 -31.79 10.22 -4.67
C THR A 506 -31.92 11.72 -4.36
N LEU A 507 -31.56 12.58 -5.32
CA LEU A 507 -31.71 14.02 -5.20
C LEU A 507 -33.17 14.45 -5.30
N LYS A 508 -33.92 13.92 -6.28
CA LYS A 508 -35.35 14.19 -6.46
C LYS A 508 -36.12 13.96 -5.16
N ILE A 509 -35.92 12.82 -4.50
CA ILE A 509 -36.61 12.49 -3.25
C ILE A 509 -36.28 13.50 -2.15
N SER A 510 -35.01 13.90 -2.02
CA SER A 510 -34.59 14.87 -1.00
C SER A 510 -35.17 16.27 -1.25
N LEU A 511 -35.19 16.75 -2.49
CA LEU A 511 -35.76 18.07 -2.82
C LEU A 511 -37.28 18.10 -2.61
N ILE A 512 -38.00 17.05 -2.99
CA ILE A 512 -39.46 16.93 -2.74
C ILE A 512 -39.74 16.94 -1.23
N GLN A 513 -38.91 16.29 -0.42
CA GLN A 513 -39.09 16.28 1.04
C GLN A 513 -38.85 17.66 1.67
N ILE A 514 -37.91 18.45 1.15
CA ILE A 514 -37.68 19.83 1.60
C ILE A 514 -38.88 20.72 1.26
N PHE A 515 -39.32 20.70 0.00
CA PHE A 515 -40.41 21.57 -0.49
C PHE A 515 -41.81 20.96 -0.33
N ARG A 516 -41.98 20.01 0.60
CA ARG A 516 -43.26 19.36 0.87
C ARG A 516 -44.33 20.36 1.33
N ALA A 517 -45.60 19.96 1.21
CA ALA A 517 -46.74 20.75 1.69
C ALA A 517 -46.78 22.19 1.13
N HIS A 518 -46.51 22.31 -0.18
CA HIS A 518 -46.55 23.56 -0.95
C HIS A 518 -45.61 24.65 -0.42
N LEU A 519 -44.46 24.27 0.15
CA LEU A 519 -43.53 25.23 0.76
C LEU A 519 -43.07 26.32 -0.21
N TRP A 520 -42.87 25.99 -1.50
CA TRP A 520 -42.48 26.96 -2.51
C TRP A 520 -43.51 28.10 -2.67
N GLN A 521 -44.80 27.75 -2.74
CA GLN A 521 -45.90 28.71 -2.84
C GLN A 521 -46.02 29.53 -1.55
N LYS A 522 -45.96 28.87 -0.39
CA LYS A 522 -46.01 29.54 0.92
C LYS A 522 -44.89 30.56 1.12
N VAL A 523 -43.67 30.24 0.68
CA VAL A 523 -42.55 31.18 0.75
C VAL A 523 -42.79 32.38 -0.18
N HIS A 524 -43.29 32.14 -1.40
CA HIS A 524 -43.63 33.22 -2.32
C HIS A 524 -44.72 34.13 -1.76
N GLU A 525 -45.83 33.56 -1.28
CA GLU A 525 -46.95 34.28 -0.65
C GLU A 525 -46.56 35.03 0.63
N SER A 526 -45.52 34.58 1.34
CA SER A 526 -45.03 35.26 2.55
C SER A 526 -44.10 36.44 2.27
N LEU A 527 -43.51 36.50 1.07
CA LEU A 527 -42.57 37.57 0.67
C LEU A 527 -43.27 38.67 -0.12
N VAL A 528 -44.31 38.32 -0.89
CA VAL A 528 -45.23 39.25 -1.56
C VAL A 528 -46.18 39.83 -0.52
#